data_AF-A0A1Z4RS37-F1
#
_entry.id   AF-A0A1Z4RS37-F1
#
_cell.length_a   1.000
_cell.length_b   1.000
_cell.length_c   1.000
_cell.angle_alpha   90.00
_cell.angle_beta   90.00
_cell.angle_gamma   90.00
#
_symmetry.space_group_name_H-M   'P 1'
#
loop_
_entity.id
_entity.type
_entity.pdbx_description
1 polymer ?
#
loop_
_entity_poly.entity_id
_entity_poly.type
_entity_poly.pdbx_seq_one_letter_code
_entity_poly.pdbx_strand_id
1 'polypeptide(L)'
;MSPDLTLPSIQNPKKVLVVTDTLFNLQLLFEYLGKINYQFFIAKTSQQARDLLNSIRPEFMIVDLAILRLNQFDFNQQFEMAFKINDHTIIFINPISESQAKILHCINNFSDGIDGLRDYKELLIGIKNCLTIQELSRSLFIAKKQQQLLADFIENLSKSLDLESVYKKIIPRIGKFLQCDRLSIVRLTNANIVVEAEFITPKASHINFIEVNLSNYDQVRGEREKYYTGNIKIIDKTDNSFSSTIINNLFGSQIIVPILLPHSELKSHQYHPLWGWLIIEQTCERKWHQEELSFLRQLSNQLGLTIKHILLYQQLEKSNQQMQTANLQLRELAFHDPLTQVSNRRYFERQLNIEWRRLRRIPSPLSVIFCDIDCFKIYNDTYGHQQGDRCLRRVAQALAKVIKRPADLLARYGGEEFIVILPYTPAEGALTVAELMRVAVRELRIPHLYSVVDSVVTISVGVATAIPNSVDSPYMLVESADQALYKAKQNRDCVAVF
;
A
#
# COMPACT_ATOMS: atom_id res chain seq x y z
N MET A 1 29.16 19.72 -44.04
CA MET A 1 28.87 18.30 -43.84
C MET A 1 27.40 18.19 -43.43
N SER A 2 26.57 17.74 -44.35
CA SER A 2 25.13 17.53 -44.16
C SER A 2 24.88 16.34 -43.22
N PRO A 3 23.94 16.41 -42.26
CA PRO A 3 23.54 15.25 -41.50
C PRO A 3 22.72 14.33 -42.42
N ASP A 4 23.25 13.16 -42.70
CA ASP A 4 22.55 12.08 -43.39
C ASP A 4 21.44 11.56 -42.46
N LEU A 5 20.22 12.06 -42.68
CA LEU A 5 18.99 11.60 -42.06
C LEU A 5 18.38 10.53 -42.95
N THR A 6 18.83 9.28 -42.78
CA THR A 6 18.14 8.12 -43.34
C THR A 6 16.79 7.96 -42.64
N LEU A 7 15.72 8.28 -43.37
CA LEU A 7 14.34 8.11 -42.91
C LEU A 7 13.99 6.61 -42.78
N PRO A 8 13.20 6.22 -41.76
CA PRO A 8 12.82 4.83 -41.56
C PRO A 8 11.98 4.30 -42.72
N SER A 9 12.29 3.08 -43.18
CA SER A 9 11.53 2.38 -44.22
C SER A 9 10.18 1.92 -43.67
N ILE A 10 9.14 2.72 -43.89
CA ILE A 10 7.76 2.37 -43.52
C ILE A 10 7.27 1.27 -44.48
N GLN A 11 6.89 0.10 -43.98
CA GLN A 11 6.56 -1.09 -44.80
C GLN A 11 5.21 -1.02 -45.56
N ASN A 12 4.43 0.06 -45.42
CA ASN A 12 3.19 0.30 -46.17
C ASN A 12 3.10 1.76 -46.61
N PRO A 13 2.72 2.05 -47.87
CA PRO A 13 2.65 3.42 -48.33
C PRO A 13 1.48 4.15 -47.66
N LYS A 14 1.78 5.31 -47.08
CA LYS A 14 0.83 6.18 -46.40
C LYS A 14 -0.12 6.83 -47.42
N LYS A 15 -1.43 6.86 -47.18
CA LYS A 15 -2.40 7.28 -48.22
C LYS A 15 -2.73 8.77 -48.13
N VAL A 16 -2.68 9.47 -49.26
CA VAL A 16 -3.05 10.89 -49.39
C VAL A 16 -4.17 11.02 -50.40
N LEU A 17 -5.21 11.78 -50.05
CA LEU A 17 -6.28 12.14 -50.99
C LEU A 17 -6.07 13.57 -51.46
N VAL A 18 -5.97 13.76 -52.78
CA VAL A 18 -5.81 15.06 -53.42
C VAL A 18 -7.10 15.38 -54.18
N VAL A 19 -7.69 16.54 -53.89
CA VAL A 19 -8.94 16.99 -54.49
C VAL A 19 -8.65 18.22 -55.34
N THR A 20 -8.57 18.05 -56.67
CA THR A 20 -8.37 19.16 -57.62
C THR A 20 -8.90 18.81 -59.02
N ASP A 21 -9.36 19.83 -59.75
CA ASP A 21 -9.82 19.73 -61.13
C ASP A 21 -8.68 20.02 -62.12
N THR A 22 -7.52 20.50 -61.64
CA THR A 22 -6.33 20.78 -62.44
C THR A 22 -5.19 19.82 -62.12
N LEU A 23 -4.70 19.11 -63.13
CA LEU A 23 -3.59 18.14 -62.98
C LEU A 23 -2.20 18.79 -63.10
N PHE A 24 -2.12 20.03 -63.59
CA PHE A 24 -0.87 20.63 -64.09
C PHE A 24 0.15 20.97 -62.98
N ASN A 25 -0.26 20.94 -61.71
CA ASN A 25 0.58 21.37 -60.57
C ASN A 25 0.92 20.23 -59.58
N LEU A 26 0.51 18.99 -59.83
CA LEU A 26 0.65 17.87 -58.89
C LEU A 26 1.81 16.91 -59.19
N GLN A 27 2.40 16.98 -60.38
CA GLN A 27 3.39 15.99 -60.83
C GLN A 27 4.67 16.00 -59.98
N LEU A 28 5.15 17.17 -59.57
CA LEU A 28 6.29 17.32 -58.68
C LEU A 28 5.98 16.91 -57.23
N LEU A 29 4.73 17.10 -56.80
CA LEU A 29 4.24 16.74 -55.46
C LEU A 29 4.10 15.23 -55.34
N PHE A 30 3.62 14.58 -56.41
CA PHE A 30 3.66 13.14 -56.58
C PHE A 30 5.08 12.59 -56.60
N GLU A 31 6.02 13.27 -57.25
CA GLU A 31 7.42 12.88 -57.27
C GLU A 31 8.08 13.00 -55.88
N TYR A 32 7.81 14.06 -55.13
CA TYR A 32 8.40 14.29 -53.81
C TYR A 32 7.83 13.37 -52.73
N LEU A 33 6.51 13.32 -52.53
CA LEU A 33 5.94 12.46 -51.49
C LEU A 33 5.94 10.97 -51.93
N GLY A 34 5.98 10.70 -53.24
CA GLY A 34 6.23 9.35 -53.76
C GLY A 34 7.60 8.81 -53.34
N LYS A 35 8.64 9.68 -53.29
CA LYS A 35 9.95 9.35 -52.71
C LYS A 35 9.90 9.09 -51.19
N ILE A 36 8.88 9.58 -50.49
CA ILE A 36 8.68 9.44 -49.03
C ILE A 36 7.61 8.36 -48.74
N ASN A 37 7.35 7.45 -49.68
CA ASN A 37 6.45 6.31 -49.52
C ASN A 37 4.98 6.71 -49.22
N TYR A 38 4.47 7.76 -49.87
CA TYR A 38 3.04 8.07 -49.89
C TYR A 38 2.37 7.58 -51.19
N GLN A 39 1.19 6.98 -51.06
CA GLN A 39 0.31 6.60 -52.16
C GLN A 39 -0.78 7.65 -52.34
N PHE A 40 -0.97 8.10 -53.56
CA PHE A 40 -1.91 9.16 -53.89
C PHE A 40 -3.22 8.63 -54.46
N PHE A 41 -4.31 9.26 -54.03
CA PHE A 41 -5.65 9.09 -54.55
C PHE A 41 -6.14 10.46 -55.00
N ILE A 42 -6.74 10.55 -56.20
CA ILE A 42 -7.16 11.82 -56.78
C ILE A 42 -8.67 11.84 -56.92
N ALA A 43 -9.30 12.89 -56.42
CA ALA A 43 -10.70 13.23 -56.66
C ALA A 43 -10.78 14.49 -57.51
N LYS A 44 -11.55 14.46 -58.60
CA LYS A 44 -11.80 15.63 -59.46
C LYS A 44 -13.08 16.37 -59.11
N THR A 45 -13.89 15.81 -58.21
CA THR A 45 -15.13 16.41 -57.73
C THR A 45 -15.30 16.15 -56.24
N SER A 46 -16.09 17.00 -55.57
CA SER A 46 -16.44 16.83 -54.15
C SER A 46 -17.13 15.50 -53.86
N GLN A 47 -17.98 15.01 -54.77
CA GLN A 47 -18.64 13.72 -54.64
C GLN A 47 -17.65 12.54 -54.70
N GLN A 48 -16.71 12.56 -55.65
CA GLN A 48 -15.65 11.54 -55.72
C GLN A 48 -14.77 11.53 -54.46
N ALA A 49 -14.48 12.71 -53.92
CA ALA A 49 -13.69 12.83 -52.70
C ALA A 49 -14.40 12.18 -51.49
N ARG A 50 -15.73 12.32 -51.37
CA ARG A 50 -16.52 11.64 -50.33
C ARG A 50 -16.50 10.12 -50.46
N ASP A 51 -16.64 9.61 -51.67
CA ASP A 51 -16.63 8.16 -51.93
C ASP A 51 -15.24 7.55 -51.61
N LEU A 52 -14.19 8.29 -51.94
CA LEU A 52 -12.80 7.92 -51.62
C LEU A 52 -12.49 8.04 -50.12
N LEU A 53 -13.04 9.03 -49.41
CA LEU A 53 -12.83 9.19 -47.97
C LEU A 53 -13.29 7.98 -47.16
N ASN A 54 -14.46 7.43 -47.49
CA ASN A 54 -15.04 6.29 -46.79
C ASN A 54 -14.28 4.97 -47.06
N SER A 55 -13.61 4.86 -48.21
CA SER A 55 -12.94 3.63 -48.65
C SER A 55 -11.44 3.61 -48.34
N ILE A 56 -10.77 4.76 -48.39
CA ILE A 56 -9.31 4.84 -48.37
C ILE A 56 -8.76 5.17 -46.98
N ARG A 57 -9.49 5.97 -46.19
CA ARG A 57 -9.05 6.57 -44.92
C ARG A 57 -7.65 7.20 -45.06
N PRO A 58 -7.52 8.33 -45.78
CA PRO A 58 -6.24 8.99 -46.00
C PRO A 58 -5.68 9.55 -44.68
N GLU A 59 -4.35 9.68 -44.55
CA GLU A 59 -3.73 10.31 -43.38
C GLU A 59 -3.94 11.83 -43.35
N PHE A 60 -3.95 12.44 -44.54
CA PHE A 60 -4.32 13.83 -44.73
C PHE A 60 -4.89 14.04 -46.13
N MET A 61 -5.63 15.13 -46.30
CA MET A 61 -6.19 15.57 -47.57
C MET A 61 -5.48 16.82 -48.05
N ILE A 62 -5.32 16.93 -49.36
CA ILE A 62 -4.95 18.17 -50.04
C ILE A 62 -6.16 18.61 -50.85
N VAL A 63 -6.68 19.81 -50.61
CA VAL A 63 -7.90 20.31 -51.26
C VAL A 63 -7.61 21.62 -51.97
N ASP A 64 -7.76 21.64 -53.28
CA ASP A 64 -7.79 22.85 -54.07
C ASP A 64 -9.15 23.55 -53.88
N LEU A 65 -9.13 24.75 -53.30
CA LEU A 65 -10.35 25.49 -53.00
C LEU A 65 -11.11 25.94 -54.25
N ALA A 66 -10.43 26.02 -55.41
CA ALA A 66 -11.07 26.34 -56.68
C ALA A 66 -12.15 25.30 -57.07
N ILE A 67 -11.96 24.04 -56.66
CA ILE A 67 -12.90 22.95 -56.96
C ILE A 67 -14.25 23.15 -56.28
N LEU A 68 -14.27 23.83 -55.13
CA LEU A 68 -15.46 23.88 -54.29
C LEU A 68 -16.48 24.92 -54.76
N ARG A 69 -16.10 25.81 -55.70
CA ARG A 69 -16.96 26.89 -56.24
C ARG A 69 -17.77 27.63 -55.16
N LEU A 70 -17.15 27.85 -53.99
CA LEU A 70 -17.83 28.37 -52.82
C LEU A 70 -17.99 29.89 -52.93
N ASN A 71 -19.22 30.38 -52.70
CA ASN A 71 -19.46 31.81 -52.49
C ASN A 71 -18.87 32.24 -51.13
N GLN A 72 -18.22 33.40 -51.08
CA GLN A 72 -17.42 33.87 -49.92
C GLN A 72 -18.17 33.89 -48.58
N PHE A 73 -19.50 34.02 -48.59
CA PHE A 73 -20.32 34.22 -47.39
C PHE A 73 -20.74 32.93 -46.67
N ASP A 74 -20.56 31.75 -47.28
CA ASP A 74 -21.16 30.50 -46.80
C ASP A 74 -20.17 29.32 -46.78
N PHE A 75 -18.88 29.65 -46.82
CA PHE A 75 -17.76 28.72 -46.97
C PHE A 75 -17.78 27.60 -45.92
N ASN A 76 -17.96 27.92 -44.64
CA ASN A 76 -17.93 26.93 -43.55
C ASN A 76 -19.08 25.92 -43.66
N GLN A 77 -20.30 26.39 -43.90
CA GLN A 77 -21.48 25.52 -43.96
C GLN A 77 -21.43 24.61 -45.20
N GLN A 78 -21.02 25.15 -46.35
CA GLN A 78 -20.88 24.37 -47.59
C GLN A 78 -19.68 23.41 -47.53
N PHE A 79 -18.60 23.77 -46.86
CA PHE A 79 -17.43 22.91 -46.66
C PHE A 79 -17.73 21.74 -45.70
N GLU A 80 -18.37 22.01 -44.55
CA GLU A 80 -18.81 20.98 -43.60
C GLU A 80 -19.87 20.05 -44.21
N MET A 81 -20.78 20.59 -45.04
CA MET A 81 -21.68 19.75 -45.82
C MET A 81 -20.92 18.90 -46.83
N ALA A 82 -19.95 19.47 -47.57
CA ALA A 82 -19.14 18.79 -48.57
C ALA A 82 -18.26 17.66 -47.99
N PHE A 83 -17.78 17.81 -46.76
CA PHE A 83 -16.92 16.84 -46.11
C PHE A 83 -17.30 16.74 -44.63
N LYS A 84 -17.97 15.66 -44.21
CA LYS A 84 -18.17 15.35 -42.79
C LYS A 84 -16.81 15.01 -42.17
N ILE A 85 -16.12 15.99 -41.60
CA ILE A 85 -14.73 15.85 -41.12
C ILE A 85 -14.71 16.00 -39.61
N ASN A 86 -14.47 14.90 -38.89
CA ASN A 86 -14.08 15.00 -37.48
C ASN A 86 -12.63 14.55 -37.21
N ASP A 87 -11.97 13.81 -38.12
CA ASP A 87 -10.71 13.11 -37.79
C ASP A 87 -9.57 13.20 -38.84
N HIS A 88 -9.70 14.02 -39.90
CA HIS A 88 -8.69 14.09 -40.97
C HIS A 88 -8.05 15.49 -41.07
N THR A 89 -6.72 15.55 -41.21
CA THR A 89 -6.02 16.82 -41.44
C THR A 89 -6.13 17.24 -42.90
N ILE A 90 -6.42 18.53 -43.12
CA ILE A 90 -6.70 19.08 -44.45
C ILE A 90 -5.75 20.23 -44.72
N ILE A 91 -5.06 20.14 -45.87
CA ILE A 91 -4.16 21.13 -46.41
C ILE A 91 -4.87 21.77 -47.61
N PHE A 92 -5.10 23.07 -47.54
CA PHE A 92 -5.77 23.78 -48.61
C PHE A 92 -4.76 24.44 -49.55
N ILE A 93 -5.05 24.40 -50.85
CA ILE A 93 -4.25 25.04 -51.89
C ILE A 93 -5.13 26.09 -52.59
N ASN A 94 -4.54 27.24 -52.94
CA ASN A 94 -5.19 28.40 -53.59
C ASN A 94 -6.33 29.04 -52.78
N PRO A 95 -6.07 29.66 -51.61
CA PRO A 95 -7.07 30.50 -50.97
C PRO A 95 -7.48 31.64 -51.91
N ILE A 96 -8.78 31.78 -52.19
CA ILE A 96 -9.32 32.73 -53.19
C ILE A 96 -9.26 34.20 -52.66
N SER A 97 -8.95 34.41 -51.36
CA SER A 97 -8.79 35.75 -50.74
C SER A 97 -8.08 35.70 -49.36
N GLU A 98 -7.51 36.83 -48.94
CA GLU A 98 -6.86 37.03 -47.61
C GLU A 98 -7.83 36.80 -46.43
N SER A 99 -9.12 37.09 -46.61
CA SER A 99 -10.19 36.83 -45.64
C SER A 99 -10.49 35.33 -45.50
N GLN A 100 -10.41 34.56 -46.58
CA GLN A 100 -10.55 33.10 -46.52
C GLN A 100 -9.32 32.43 -45.90
N ALA A 101 -8.11 32.93 -46.16
CA ALA A 101 -6.91 32.47 -45.47
C ALA A 101 -7.02 32.64 -43.94
N LYS A 102 -7.59 33.74 -43.46
CA LYS A 102 -7.88 33.99 -42.03
C LYS A 102 -8.97 33.07 -41.46
N ILE A 103 -9.97 32.68 -42.24
CA ILE A 103 -11.00 31.72 -41.81
C ILE A 103 -10.44 30.29 -41.75
N LEU A 104 -9.61 29.89 -42.72
CA LEU A 104 -8.88 28.61 -42.70
C LEU A 104 -7.93 28.50 -41.50
N HIS A 105 -7.30 29.61 -41.10
CA HIS A 105 -6.45 29.70 -39.91
C HIS A 105 -7.21 29.31 -38.63
N CYS A 106 -8.51 29.63 -38.54
CA CYS A 106 -9.35 29.34 -37.37
C CYS A 106 -9.77 27.86 -37.24
N ILE A 107 -9.75 27.08 -38.34
CA ILE A 107 -10.33 25.72 -38.37
C ILE A 107 -9.28 24.64 -38.10
N ASN A 108 -8.01 24.85 -38.48
CA ASN A 108 -7.00 23.77 -38.47
C ASN A 108 -5.67 24.08 -37.74
N ASN A 109 -5.59 25.10 -36.87
CA ASN A 109 -4.33 25.47 -36.19
C ASN A 109 -3.14 25.62 -37.15
N PHE A 110 -3.37 26.16 -38.36
CA PHE A 110 -2.33 26.38 -39.36
C PHE A 110 -2.04 27.87 -39.50
N SER A 111 -0.82 28.31 -39.26
CA SER A 111 -0.45 29.73 -39.26
C SER A 111 -0.39 30.39 -40.64
N ASP A 112 -0.32 29.67 -41.75
CA ASP A 112 0.00 30.32 -43.02
C ASP A 112 -0.90 29.80 -44.15
N GLY A 113 -1.84 30.64 -44.56
CA GLY A 113 -2.50 30.49 -45.86
C GLY A 113 -1.45 30.70 -46.94
N ILE A 114 -1.16 29.66 -47.71
CA ILE A 114 -0.17 29.73 -48.80
C ILE A 114 -0.78 30.56 -49.92
N ASP A 115 -0.33 31.80 -50.07
CA ASP A 115 -0.66 32.65 -51.21
C ASP A 115 -0.21 31.95 -52.50
N GLY A 116 -1.15 31.82 -53.44
CA GLY A 116 -1.17 30.77 -54.45
C GLY A 116 0.16 30.46 -55.14
N LEU A 117 0.52 29.18 -55.16
CA LEU A 117 1.28 28.47 -56.20
C LEU A 117 2.60 29.08 -56.74
N ARG A 118 3.14 30.15 -56.14
CA ARG A 118 4.38 30.80 -56.59
C ARG A 118 5.63 30.31 -55.86
N ASP A 119 5.52 29.81 -54.63
CA ASP A 119 6.67 29.22 -53.92
C ASP A 119 6.39 27.81 -53.39
N TYR A 120 6.67 26.83 -54.26
CA TYR A 120 6.50 25.40 -53.99
C TYR A 120 7.31 24.90 -52.78
N LYS A 121 8.39 25.60 -52.39
CA LYS A 121 9.16 25.27 -51.19
C LYS A 121 8.35 25.51 -49.92
N GLU A 122 7.55 26.58 -49.88
CA GLU A 122 6.70 26.90 -48.73
C GLU A 122 5.60 25.85 -48.53
N LEU A 123 5.00 25.35 -49.62
CA LEU A 123 4.01 24.27 -49.56
C LEU A 123 4.62 22.97 -48.99
N LEU A 124 5.80 22.57 -49.46
CA LEU A 124 6.49 21.39 -48.93
C LEU A 124 6.87 21.54 -47.46
N ILE A 125 7.31 22.73 -47.04
CA ILE A 125 7.62 23.04 -45.63
C ILE A 125 6.33 22.96 -44.79
N GLY A 126 5.22 23.52 -45.26
CA GLY A 126 3.92 23.47 -44.60
C GLY A 126 3.40 22.04 -44.40
N ILE A 127 3.48 21.21 -45.45
CA ILE A 127 3.10 19.78 -45.38
C ILE A 127 3.99 19.05 -44.38
N LYS A 128 5.32 19.25 -44.43
CA LYS A 128 6.27 18.61 -43.52
C LYS A 128 6.01 19.00 -42.06
N ASN A 129 5.79 20.30 -41.79
CA ASN A 129 5.50 20.79 -40.46
C ASN A 129 4.20 20.18 -39.92
N CYS A 130 3.17 20.10 -40.75
CA CYS A 130 1.89 19.57 -40.35
C CYS A 130 1.95 18.07 -39.99
N LEU A 131 2.61 17.29 -40.84
CA LEU A 131 2.87 15.87 -40.57
C LEU A 131 3.66 15.69 -39.27
N THR A 132 4.68 16.54 -39.06
CA THR A 132 5.49 16.50 -37.83
C THR A 132 4.64 16.85 -36.60
N ILE A 133 3.78 17.87 -36.68
CA ILE A 133 2.88 18.27 -35.59
C ILE A 133 1.86 17.18 -35.29
N GLN A 134 1.28 16.53 -36.30
CA GLN A 134 0.36 15.40 -36.11
C GLN A 134 1.07 14.22 -35.43
N GLU A 135 2.26 13.86 -35.89
CA GLU A 135 3.05 12.78 -35.31
C GLU A 135 3.39 13.09 -33.85
N LEU A 136 3.88 14.29 -33.55
CA LEU A 136 4.15 14.75 -32.18
C LEU A 136 2.90 14.76 -31.32
N SER A 137 1.76 15.25 -31.82
CA SER A 137 0.50 15.28 -31.09
C SER A 137 -0.02 13.88 -30.78
N ARG A 138 0.13 12.94 -31.72
CA ARG A 138 -0.22 11.53 -31.53
C ARG A 138 0.67 10.87 -30.48
N SER A 139 1.99 11.06 -30.56
CA SER A 139 2.93 10.57 -29.54
C SER A 139 2.65 11.16 -28.16
N LEU A 140 2.34 12.46 -28.09
CA LEU A 140 1.99 13.13 -26.83
C LEU A 140 0.66 12.62 -26.26
N PHE A 141 -0.33 12.35 -27.11
CA PHE A 141 -1.60 11.74 -26.69
C PHE A 141 -1.39 10.33 -26.13
N ILE A 142 -0.59 9.50 -26.80
CA ILE A 142 -0.25 8.15 -26.34
C ILE A 142 0.50 8.23 -25.00
N ALA A 143 1.53 9.07 -24.90
CA ALA A 143 2.30 9.27 -23.67
C ALA A 143 1.43 9.75 -22.50
N LYS A 144 0.52 10.72 -22.74
CA LYS A 144 -0.43 11.19 -21.73
C LYS A 144 -1.35 10.07 -21.25
N LYS A 145 -1.86 9.24 -22.16
CA LYS A 145 -2.72 8.11 -21.81
C LYS A 145 -1.96 7.03 -21.03
N GLN A 146 -0.71 6.75 -21.39
CA GLN A 146 0.18 5.86 -20.64
C GLN A 146 0.41 6.38 -19.21
N GLN A 147 0.69 7.68 -19.07
CA GLN A 147 0.93 8.31 -17.77
C GLN A 147 -0.32 8.25 -16.87
N GLN A 148 -1.51 8.50 -17.44
CA GLN A 148 -2.78 8.38 -16.71
C GLN A 148 -3.04 6.95 -16.22
N LEU A 149 -2.81 5.95 -17.08
CA LEU A 149 -2.97 4.55 -16.69
C LEU A 149 -2.00 4.15 -15.58
N LEU A 150 -0.74 4.62 -15.62
CA LEU A 150 0.23 4.39 -14.55
C LEU A 150 -0.17 5.10 -13.25
N ALA A 151 -0.68 6.33 -13.32
CA ALA A 151 -1.13 7.06 -12.15
C ALA A 151 -2.33 6.37 -11.48
N ASP A 152 -3.34 5.99 -12.27
CA ASP A 152 -4.49 5.19 -11.80
C ASP A 152 -4.01 3.88 -11.18
N PHE A 153 -2.97 3.26 -11.75
CA PHE A 153 -2.41 2.02 -11.25
C PHE A 153 -1.79 2.18 -9.87
N ILE A 154 -0.91 3.18 -9.72
CA ILE A 154 -0.23 3.50 -8.46
C ILE A 154 -1.25 3.91 -7.39
N GLU A 155 -2.23 4.74 -7.73
CA GLU A 155 -3.25 5.20 -6.78
C GLU A 155 -4.08 4.04 -6.23
N ASN A 156 -4.56 3.14 -7.10
CA ASN A 156 -5.35 1.98 -6.68
C ASN A 156 -4.54 0.98 -5.85
N LEU A 157 -3.25 0.77 -6.18
CA LEU A 157 -2.35 -0.08 -5.42
C LEU A 157 -2.02 0.50 -4.03
N SER A 158 -1.81 1.81 -3.93
CA SER A 158 -1.46 2.45 -2.66
C SER A 158 -2.60 2.46 -1.62
N LYS A 159 -3.85 2.40 -2.08
CA LYS A 159 -5.05 2.47 -1.24
C LYS A 159 -5.59 1.11 -0.80
N SER A 160 -5.08 0.01 -1.35
CA SER A 160 -5.55 -1.34 -1.06
C SER A 160 -4.41 -2.21 -0.54
N LEU A 161 -4.60 -2.79 0.63
CA LEU A 161 -3.71 -3.85 1.16
C LEU A 161 -3.97 -5.20 0.47
N ASP A 162 -5.05 -5.30 -0.30
CA ASP A 162 -5.42 -6.49 -1.06
C ASP A 162 -4.96 -6.35 -2.51
N LEU A 163 -3.85 -7.00 -2.83
CA LEU A 163 -3.27 -7.05 -4.18
C LEU A 163 -4.20 -7.73 -5.18
N GLU A 164 -4.98 -8.71 -4.76
CA GLU A 164 -5.83 -9.51 -5.65
C GLU A 164 -6.96 -8.67 -6.24
N SER A 165 -7.65 -7.90 -5.39
CA SER A 165 -8.69 -6.96 -5.79
C SER A 165 -8.16 -5.86 -6.72
N VAL A 166 -6.92 -5.42 -6.51
CA VAL A 166 -6.30 -4.41 -7.36
C VAL A 166 -5.95 -4.97 -8.73
N TYR A 167 -5.29 -6.12 -8.79
CA TYR A 167 -4.93 -6.74 -10.06
C TYR A 167 -6.15 -7.06 -10.92
N LYS A 168 -7.22 -7.60 -10.32
CA LYS A 168 -8.49 -7.90 -11.01
C LYS A 168 -9.12 -6.69 -11.69
N LYS A 169 -8.95 -5.47 -11.14
CA LYS A 169 -9.50 -4.24 -11.73
C LYS A 169 -8.65 -3.69 -12.86
N ILE A 170 -7.33 -3.81 -12.76
CA ILE A 170 -6.40 -3.06 -13.61
C ILE A 170 -5.90 -3.88 -14.78
N ILE A 171 -5.68 -5.17 -14.59
CA ILE A 171 -5.22 -6.07 -15.66
C ILE A 171 -6.13 -6.02 -16.90
N PRO A 172 -7.48 -6.03 -16.77
CA PRO A 172 -8.36 -5.83 -17.93
C PRO A 172 -8.21 -4.47 -18.64
N ARG A 173 -7.89 -3.39 -17.90
CA ARG A 173 -7.70 -2.05 -18.49
C ARG A 173 -6.40 -1.98 -19.29
N ILE A 174 -5.32 -2.55 -18.74
CA ILE A 174 -4.01 -2.60 -19.41
C ILE A 174 -4.08 -3.52 -20.63
N GLY A 175 -4.73 -4.68 -20.52
CA GLY A 175 -4.92 -5.59 -21.64
C GLY A 175 -5.70 -4.94 -22.80
N LYS A 176 -6.77 -4.21 -22.50
CA LYS A 176 -7.52 -3.41 -23.51
C LYS A 176 -6.68 -2.28 -24.11
N PHE A 177 -5.85 -1.61 -23.32
CA PHE A 177 -4.98 -0.54 -23.81
C PHE A 177 -3.91 -1.05 -24.77
N LEU A 178 -3.25 -2.16 -24.44
CA LEU A 178 -2.26 -2.83 -25.28
C LEU A 178 -2.88 -3.56 -26.49
N GLN A 179 -4.21 -3.74 -26.49
CA GLN A 179 -4.96 -4.53 -27.48
C GLN A 179 -4.42 -5.96 -27.61
N CYS A 180 -3.96 -6.55 -26.51
CA CYS A 180 -3.45 -7.92 -26.49
C CYS A 180 -4.59 -8.93 -26.36
N ASP A 181 -4.33 -10.19 -26.73
CA ASP A 181 -5.30 -11.26 -26.57
C ASP A 181 -5.29 -11.83 -25.13
N ARG A 182 -4.13 -11.80 -24.48
CA ARG A 182 -3.96 -12.22 -23.08
C ARG A 182 -2.93 -11.37 -22.34
N LEU A 183 -3.19 -11.10 -21.07
CA LEU A 183 -2.27 -10.46 -20.14
C LEU A 183 -2.36 -11.13 -18.77
N SER A 184 -1.25 -11.63 -18.24
CA SER A 184 -1.23 -12.40 -16.99
C SER A 184 -0.11 -11.91 -16.06
N ILE A 185 -0.44 -11.71 -14.79
CA ILE A 185 0.56 -11.57 -13.72
C ILE A 185 0.78 -12.95 -13.12
N VAL A 186 2.04 -13.38 -13.13
CA VAL A 186 2.45 -14.70 -12.70
C VAL A 186 3.46 -14.57 -11.57
N ARG A 187 3.13 -15.11 -10.39
CA ARG A 187 4.02 -15.16 -9.24
C ARG A 187 4.81 -16.47 -9.24
N LEU A 188 6.11 -16.34 -9.00
CA LEU A 188 7.00 -17.46 -8.79
C LEU A 188 7.07 -17.79 -7.30
N THR A 189 6.75 -19.02 -6.95
CA THR A 189 6.98 -19.55 -5.60
C THR A 189 8.14 -20.53 -5.60
N ASN A 190 8.53 -21.03 -4.43
CA ASN A 190 9.60 -22.02 -4.32
C ASN A 190 9.20 -23.38 -4.92
N ALA A 191 7.89 -23.68 -4.99
CA ALA A 191 7.40 -24.98 -5.45
C ALA A 191 6.64 -24.90 -6.78
N ASN A 192 5.85 -23.84 -7.00
CA ASN A 192 4.91 -23.72 -8.13
C ASN A 192 4.92 -22.32 -8.76
N ILE A 193 4.34 -22.23 -9.96
CA ILE A 193 3.98 -20.97 -10.61
C ILE A 193 2.49 -20.72 -10.35
N VAL A 194 2.14 -19.51 -9.91
CA VAL A 194 0.74 -19.13 -9.59
C VAL A 194 0.33 -17.94 -10.45
N VAL A 195 -0.82 -18.01 -11.11
CA VAL A 195 -1.41 -16.88 -11.84
C VAL A 195 -2.19 -16.03 -10.83
N GLU A 196 -1.72 -14.81 -10.57
CA GLU A 196 -2.33 -13.89 -9.60
C GLU A 196 -3.50 -13.11 -10.20
N ALA A 197 -3.40 -12.79 -11.50
CA ALA A 197 -4.48 -12.12 -12.22
C ALA A 197 -4.29 -12.29 -13.73
N GLU A 198 -5.41 -12.23 -14.44
CA GLU A 198 -5.42 -12.50 -15.87
C GLU A 198 -6.53 -11.74 -16.60
N PHE A 199 -6.22 -11.31 -17.82
CA PHE A 199 -7.15 -10.81 -18.81
C PHE A 199 -7.03 -11.68 -20.05
N ILE A 200 -8.16 -12.20 -20.55
CA ILE A 200 -8.25 -13.05 -21.74
C ILE A 200 -9.37 -12.54 -22.65
N THR A 201 -9.11 -12.47 -23.95
CA THR A 201 -10.13 -12.27 -24.97
C THR A 201 -10.70 -13.61 -25.45
N PRO A 202 -11.90 -13.66 -26.06
CA PRO A 202 -12.45 -14.89 -26.63
C PRO A 202 -11.55 -15.57 -27.68
N LYS A 203 -10.61 -14.83 -28.28
CA LYS A 203 -9.62 -15.39 -29.23
C LYS A 203 -8.58 -16.27 -28.53
N ALA A 204 -8.23 -15.93 -27.29
CA ALA A 204 -7.24 -16.64 -26.49
C ALA A 204 -7.88 -17.59 -25.45
N SER A 205 -9.21 -17.65 -25.33
CA SER A 205 -9.89 -18.48 -24.32
C SER A 205 -9.72 -19.99 -24.50
N HIS A 206 -9.29 -20.44 -25.69
CA HIS A 206 -9.00 -21.86 -25.96
C HIS A 206 -7.57 -22.26 -25.57
N ILE A 207 -6.75 -21.31 -25.12
CA ILE A 207 -5.35 -21.52 -24.75
C ILE A 207 -5.29 -21.68 -23.23
N ASN A 208 -5.32 -22.93 -22.74
CA ASN A 208 -5.12 -23.19 -21.32
C ASN A 208 -3.68 -22.83 -20.94
N PHE A 209 -3.52 -22.00 -19.90
CA PHE A 209 -2.23 -21.88 -19.23
C PHE A 209 -1.96 -23.24 -18.59
N ILE A 210 -1.00 -23.99 -19.11
CA ILE A 210 -0.60 -25.25 -18.47
C ILE A 210 -0.01 -24.86 -17.12
N GLU A 211 -0.59 -25.37 -16.02
CA GLU A 211 0.03 -25.31 -14.71
C GLU A 211 1.42 -25.94 -14.83
N VAL A 212 2.45 -25.10 -14.82
CA VAL A 212 3.82 -25.57 -14.83
C VAL A 212 4.11 -26.12 -13.43
N ASN A 213 4.06 -27.44 -13.32
CA ASN A 213 4.56 -28.13 -12.15
C ASN A 213 6.10 -28.04 -12.18
N LEU A 214 6.70 -27.22 -11.30
CA LEU A 214 8.15 -26.99 -11.26
C LEU A 214 8.88 -28.13 -10.54
N SER A 215 8.54 -29.39 -10.85
CA SER A 215 9.10 -30.56 -10.17
C SER A 215 10.62 -30.75 -10.39
N ASN A 216 11.24 -30.01 -11.32
CA ASN A 216 12.69 -29.95 -11.53
C ASN A 216 13.26 -28.58 -11.11
N TYR A 217 13.53 -28.41 -9.82
CA TYR A 217 13.97 -27.15 -9.18
C TYR A 217 15.27 -26.56 -9.78
N ASP A 218 16.25 -27.39 -10.18
CA ASP A 218 17.55 -26.92 -10.69
C ASP A 218 17.49 -26.31 -12.09
N GLN A 219 16.60 -26.83 -12.96
CA GLN A 219 16.44 -26.34 -14.33
C GLN A 219 15.74 -24.96 -14.34
N VAL A 220 14.81 -24.77 -13.41
CA VAL A 220 14.07 -23.51 -13.21
C VAL A 220 14.98 -22.41 -12.64
N ARG A 221 15.93 -22.78 -11.77
CA ARG A 221 16.90 -21.82 -11.21
C ARG A 221 17.76 -21.16 -12.30
N GLY A 222 18.29 -21.95 -13.23
CA GLY A 222 19.07 -21.43 -14.37
C GLY A 222 18.24 -20.53 -15.31
N GLU A 223 16.95 -20.82 -15.50
CA GLU A 223 16.04 -19.95 -16.24
C GLU A 223 15.72 -18.65 -15.50
N ARG A 224 15.56 -18.67 -14.17
CA ARG A 224 15.29 -17.47 -13.36
C ARG A 224 16.43 -16.45 -13.43
N GLU A 225 17.67 -16.93 -13.39
CA GLU A 225 18.88 -16.08 -13.41
C GLU A 225 18.98 -15.21 -14.68
N LYS A 226 18.45 -15.69 -15.82
CA LYS A 226 18.43 -14.93 -17.08
C LYS A 226 17.63 -13.62 -16.98
N TYR A 227 16.66 -13.56 -16.07
CA TYR A 227 15.74 -12.42 -15.92
C TYR A 227 16.14 -11.45 -14.80
N TYR A 228 17.21 -11.72 -14.03
CA TYR A 228 17.65 -10.84 -12.94
C TYR A 228 18.15 -9.48 -13.41
N THR A 229 18.53 -9.38 -14.69
CA THR A 229 18.93 -8.12 -15.33
C THR A 229 17.76 -7.19 -15.63
N GLY A 230 16.51 -7.66 -15.49
CA GLY A 230 15.30 -6.87 -15.80
C GLY A 230 14.99 -6.78 -17.30
N ASN A 231 15.71 -7.52 -18.14
CA ASN A 231 15.52 -7.49 -19.59
C ASN A 231 14.17 -8.09 -19.98
N ILE A 232 13.46 -7.38 -20.86
CA ILE A 232 12.23 -7.87 -21.49
C ILE A 232 12.62 -8.88 -22.55
N LYS A 233 11.94 -10.04 -22.55
CA LYS A 233 12.11 -11.06 -23.57
C LYS A 233 10.92 -11.05 -24.53
N ILE A 234 11.20 -10.98 -25.83
CA ILE A 234 10.21 -11.10 -26.90
C ILE A 234 10.41 -12.48 -27.52
N ILE A 235 9.32 -13.22 -27.70
CA ILE A 235 9.33 -14.56 -28.26
C ILE A 235 8.44 -14.55 -29.50
N ASP A 236 9.02 -14.87 -30.64
CA ASP A 236 8.32 -15.08 -31.92
C ASP A 236 8.43 -16.55 -32.33
N LYS A 237 7.50 -17.02 -33.18
CA LYS A 237 7.35 -18.45 -33.59
C LYS A 237 8.63 -19.12 -34.10
N THR A 238 9.60 -18.37 -34.58
CA THR A 238 10.85 -18.89 -35.17
C THR A 238 11.95 -19.15 -34.15
N ASP A 239 11.75 -18.78 -32.88
CA ASP A 239 12.78 -18.87 -31.86
C ASP A 239 12.81 -20.27 -31.19
N ASN A 240 13.45 -21.22 -31.85
CA ASN A 240 13.69 -22.58 -31.34
C ASN A 240 14.66 -22.64 -30.14
N SER A 241 15.18 -21.51 -29.66
CA SER A 241 16.10 -21.46 -28.51
C SER A 241 15.41 -21.75 -27.18
N PHE A 242 14.07 -21.72 -27.15
CA PHE A 242 13.28 -22.02 -25.97
C PHE A 242 12.85 -23.50 -25.96
N SER A 243 13.77 -24.37 -25.54
CA SER A 243 13.40 -25.69 -25.02
C SER A 243 12.79 -25.48 -23.63
N SER A 244 11.52 -25.09 -23.55
CA SER A 244 10.93 -24.68 -22.26
C SER A 244 9.81 -25.59 -21.79
N THR A 245 10.12 -26.34 -20.74
CA THR A 245 9.19 -26.94 -19.79
C THR A 245 8.24 -25.95 -19.11
N ILE A 246 8.39 -24.63 -19.30
CA ILE A 246 7.63 -23.56 -18.61
C ILE A 246 6.45 -23.02 -19.43
N ILE A 247 6.47 -23.06 -20.76
CA ILE A 247 5.31 -22.65 -21.57
C ILE A 247 5.22 -23.62 -22.75
N ASN A 248 4.60 -24.77 -22.50
CA ASN A 248 4.29 -25.71 -23.57
C ASN A 248 3.11 -25.13 -24.38
N ASN A 249 3.26 -25.06 -25.71
CA ASN A 249 2.30 -24.52 -26.69
C ASN A 249 2.31 -22.98 -26.85
N LEU A 250 3.42 -22.44 -27.36
CA LEU A 250 3.48 -21.06 -27.86
C LEU A 250 2.55 -20.89 -29.07
N PHE A 251 1.54 -20.02 -28.95
CA PHE A 251 0.73 -19.55 -30.06
C PHE A 251 0.98 -18.06 -30.30
N GLY A 252 1.58 -17.72 -31.46
CA GLY A 252 1.77 -16.33 -31.90
C GLY A 252 2.99 -15.62 -31.28
N SER A 253 2.86 -14.30 -31.01
CA SER A 253 3.94 -13.47 -30.44
C SER A 253 3.72 -13.25 -28.94
N GLN A 254 4.78 -13.39 -28.14
CA GLN A 254 4.72 -13.22 -26.68
C GLN A 254 5.77 -12.23 -26.16
N ILE A 255 5.43 -11.54 -25.06
CA ILE A 255 6.37 -10.75 -24.27
C ILE A 255 6.39 -11.27 -22.83
N ILE A 256 7.58 -11.51 -22.30
CA ILE A 256 7.82 -11.80 -20.89
C ILE A 256 8.56 -10.63 -20.27
N VAL A 257 7.95 -10.00 -19.26
CA VAL A 257 8.51 -8.87 -18.52
C VAL A 257 8.76 -9.29 -17.08
N PRO A 258 10.00 -9.24 -16.57
CA PRO A 258 10.30 -9.63 -15.19
C PRO A 258 9.84 -8.58 -14.19
N ILE A 259 9.16 -9.04 -13.13
CA ILE A 259 8.77 -8.24 -11.97
C ILE A 259 9.84 -8.48 -10.90
N LEU A 260 10.73 -7.50 -10.76
CA LEU A 260 11.84 -7.56 -9.82
C LEU A 260 11.50 -6.80 -8.53
N LEU A 261 11.75 -7.42 -7.38
CA LEU A 261 11.74 -6.70 -6.11
C LEU A 261 13.07 -5.95 -6.00
N PRO A 262 13.04 -4.61 -5.84
CA PRO A 262 14.27 -3.83 -5.73
C PRO A 262 15.11 -4.39 -4.58
N HIS A 263 16.41 -4.60 -4.80
CA HIS A 263 17.31 -5.08 -3.77
C HIS A 263 17.31 -4.10 -2.57
N SER A 264 17.06 -4.63 -1.38
CA SER A 264 17.52 -3.99 -0.14
C SER A 264 18.82 -4.69 0.26
N GLU A 265 19.78 -3.92 0.77
CA GLU A 265 21.02 -4.40 1.38
C GLU A 265 20.81 -5.37 2.57
N LEU A 266 19.56 -5.60 2.95
CA LEU A 266 19.15 -6.58 3.95
C LEU A 266 19.21 -7.99 3.37
N LYS A 267 20.24 -8.73 3.78
CA LYS A 267 20.54 -10.15 3.50
C LYS A 267 19.49 -11.14 4.04
N SER A 268 18.19 -10.87 3.88
CA SER A 268 17.17 -11.88 4.17
C SER A 268 17.12 -12.88 3.01
N HIS A 269 17.62 -14.09 3.24
CA HIS A 269 17.60 -15.23 2.29
C HIS A 269 16.17 -15.70 1.93
N GLN A 270 15.13 -14.94 2.26
CA GLN A 270 13.73 -15.35 2.13
C GLN A 270 13.11 -15.00 0.77
N TYR A 271 13.66 -14.06 0.00
CA TYR A 271 13.05 -13.62 -1.26
C TYR A 271 14.07 -13.55 -2.39
N HIS A 272 13.74 -14.17 -3.53
CA HIS A 272 14.50 -14.05 -4.77
C HIS A 272 14.30 -12.65 -5.40
N PRO A 273 15.29 -12.11 -6.16
CA PRO A 273 15.17 -10.85 -6.89
C PRO A 273 13.93 -10.80 -7.78
N LEU A 274 13.63 -11.92 -8.43
CA LEU A 274 12.51 -12.10 -9.33
C LEU A 274 11.31 -12.60 -8.54
N TRP A 275 10.31 -11.73 -8.39
CA TRP A 275 9.04 -12.11 -7.77
C TRP A 275 8.14 -12.87 -8.75
N GLY A 276 8.20 -12.51 -10.02
CA GLY A 276 7.27 -13.04 -11.01
C GLY A 276 7.49 -12.47 -12.41
N TRP A 277 6.54 -12.76 -13.30
CA TRP A 277 6.50 -12.25 -14.66
C TRP A 277 5.16 -11.59 -14.95
N LEU A 278 5.21 -10.58 -15.79
CA LEU A 278 4.07 -10.10 -16.55
C LEU A 278 4.19 -10.68 -17.96
N ILE A 279 3.20 -11.47 -18.35
CA ILE A 279 3.19 -12.19 -19.62
C ILE A 279 2.10 -11.61 -20.50
N ILE A 280 2.47 -11.26 -21.73
CA ILE A 280 1.57 -10.72 -22.75
C ILE A 280 1.57 -11.66 -23.94
N GLU A 281 0.39 -12.05 -24.42
CA GLU A 281 0.27 -12.93 -25.57
C GLU A 281 -0.62 -12.32 -26.66
N GLN A 282 -0.23 -12.58 -27.91
CA GLN A 282 -0.99 -12.26 -29.10
C GLN A 282 -1.09 -13.51 -29.97
N THR A 283 -2.30 -13.89 -30.38
CA THR A 283 -2.55 -15.07 -31.22
C THR A 283 -1.97 -14.95 -32.63
N CYS A 284 -1.79 -13.72 -33.13
CA CYS A 284 -1.18 -13.44 -34.43
C CYS A 284 0.24 -12.86 -34.27
N GLU A 285 1.05 -12.95 -35.32
CA GLU A 285 2.35 -12.27 -35.36
C GLU A 285 2.15 -10.77 -35.26
N ARG A 286 2.88 -10.13 -34.35
CA ARG A 286 2.82 -8.70 -34.09
C ARG A 286 4.21 -8.17 -33.79
N LYS A 287 4.59 -7.09 -34.49
CA LYS A 287 5.76 -6.30 -34.12
C LYS A 287 5.40 -5.37 -32.96
N TRP A 288 6.10 -5.53 -31.84
CA TRP A 288 5.91 -4.69 -30.66
C TRP A 288 6.66 -3.36 -30.81
N HIS A 289 5.98 -2.26 -30.50
CA HIS A 289 6.56 -0.93 -30.59
C HIS A 289 7.41 -0.61 -29.35
N GLN A 290 8.45 0.23 -29.51
CA GLN A 290 9.32 0.63 -28.40
C GLN A 290 8.55 1.33 -27.27
N GLU A 291 7.52 2.10 -27.60
CA GLU A 291 6.65 2.74 -26.61
C GLU A 291 5.93 1.72 -25.71
N GLU A 292 5.47 0.60 -26.27
CA GLU A 292 4.81 -0.48 -25.52
C GLU A 292 5.79 -1.17 -24.58
N LEU A 293 7.00 -1.47 -25.07
CA LEU A 293 8.06 -2.07 -24.27
C LEU A 293 8.48 -1.14 -23.11
N SER A 294 8.57 0.17 -23.38
CA SER A 294 8.91 1.17 -22.36
C SER A 294 7.83 1.26 -21.27
N PHE A 295 6.56 1.26 -21.67
CA PHE A 295 5.41 1.27 -20.76
C PHE A 295 5.38 -0.01 -19.90
N LEU A 296 5.56 -1.18 -20.51
CA LEU A 296 5.60 -2.45 -19.79
C LEU A 296 6.75 -2.52 -18.78
N ARG A 297 7.92 -1.99 -19.12
CA ARG A 297 9.06 -1.88 -18.20
C ARG A 297 8.72 -0.99 -17.00
N GLN A 298 8.12 0.17 -17.25
CA GLN A 298 7.69 1.08 -16.18
C GLN A 298 6.66 0.42 -15.27
N LEU A 299 5.65 -0.23 -15.85
CA LEU A 299 4.62 -0.95 -15.10
C LEU A 299 5.23 -2.05 -14.21
N SER A 300 6.14 -2.86 -14.76
CA SER A 300 6.80 -3.93 -14.02
C SER A 300 7.64 -3.43 -12.85
N ASN A 301 8.37 -2.32 -13.04
CA ASN A 301 9.14 -1.68 -11.98
C ASN A 301 8.23 -1.15 -10.86
N GLN A 302 7.11 -0.52 -11.22
CA GLN A 302 6.13 -0.04 -10.23
C GLN A 302 5.46 -1.17 -9.46
N LEU A 303 5.14 -2.28 -10.15
CA LEU A 303 4.68 -3.52 -9.52
C LEU A 303 5.68 -4.03 -8.48
N GLY A 304 6.94 -4.18 -8.87
CA GLY A 304 8.00 -4.67 -7.99
C GLY A 304 8.20 -3.80 -6.75
N LEU A 305 8.21 -2.47 -6.91
CA LEU A 305 8.29 -1.52 -5.80
C LEU A 305 7.10 -1.64 -4.85
N THR A 306 5.88 -1.69 -5.38
CA THR A 306 4.65 -1.73 -4.58
C THR A 306 4.56 -3.04 -3.80
N ILE A 307 4.81 -4.17 -4.45
CA ILE A 307 4.80 -5.49 -3.80
C ILE A 307 5.81 -5.51 -2.65
N LYS A 308 7.02 -4.98 -2.87
CA LYS A 308 8.02 -4.85 -1.80
C LYS A 308 7.53 -3.99 -0.64
N HIS A 309 6.91 -2.84 -0.92
CA HIS A 309 6.36 -1.97 0.12
C HIS A 309 5.31 -2.66 0.97
N ILE A 310 4.39 -3.39 0.34
CA ILE A 310 3.33 -4.14 1.04
C ILE A 310 3.94 -5.23 1.93
N LEU A 311 4.90 -6.00 1.41
CA LEU A 311 5.59 -7.03 2.18
C LEU A 311 6.33 -6.45 3.40
N LEU A 312 7.03 -5.32 3.22
CA LEU A 312 7.72 -4.64 4.32
C LEU A 312 6.75 -4.10 5.37
N TYR A 313 5.62 -3.54 4.95
CA TYR A 313 4.59 -3.03 5.85
C TYR A 313 4.01 -4.17 6.71
N GLN A 314 3.68 -5.31 6.10
CA GLN A 314 3.19 -6.49 6.82
C GLN A 314 4.20 -7.02 7.84
N GLN A 315 5.49 -7.04 7.47
CA GLN A 315 6.56 -7.46 8.38
C GLN A 315 6.70 -6.51 9.58
N LEU A 316 6.64 -5.19 9.33
CA LEU A 316 6.70 -4.18 10.37
C LEU A 316 5.52 -4.31 11.35
N GLU A 317 4.31 -4.49 10.83
CA GLU A 317 3.10 -4.64 11.63
C GLU A 317 3.19 -5.87 12.55
N LYS A 318 3.63 -7.01 12.00
CA LYS A 318 3.86 -8.23 12.79
C LYS A 318 4.90 -8.03 13.89
N SER A 319 6.01 -7.35 13.60
CA SER A 319 7.05 -7.07 14.58
C SER A 319 6.54 -6.14 15.70
N ASN A 320 5.77 -5.11 15.34
CA ASN A 320 5.16 -4.21 16.32
C ASN A 320 4.20 -4.95 17.26
N GLN A 321 3.36 -5.85 16.74
CA GLN A 321 2.45 -6.67 17.56
C GLN A 321 3.21 -7.58 18.54
N GLN A 322 4.30 -8.20 18.08
CA GLN A 322 5.17 -9.01 18.93
C GLN A 322 5.81 -8.17 20.05
N MET A 323 6.32 -6.98 19.71
CA MET A 323 6.90 -6.06 20.68
C MET A 323 5.87 -5.56 21.70
N GLN A 324 4.63 -5.29 21.29
CA GLN A 324 3.56 -4.90 22.20
C GLN A 324 3.20 -6.02 23.17
N THR A 325 3.03 -7.24 22.67
CA THR A 325 2.75 -8.43 23.50
C THR A 325 3.86 -8.68 24.52
N ALA A 326 5.12 -8.63 24.09
CA ALA A 326 6.27 -8.80 24.98
C ALA A 326 6.34 -7.70 26.06
N ASN A 327 6.03 -6.45 25.70
CA ASN A 327 5.97 -5.35 26.66
C ASN A 327 4.85 -5.53 27.70
N LEU A 328 3.69 -6.06 27.30
CA LEU A 328 2.61 -6.36 28.24
C LEU A 328 3.02 -7.45 29.22
N GLN A 329 3.63 -8.53 28.74
CA GLN A 329 4.14 -9.62 29.59
C GLN A 329 5.21 -9.14 30.58
N LEU A 330 6.15 -8.30 30.12
CA LEU A 330 7.16 -7.69 31.01
C LEU A 330 6.53 -6.80 32.07
N ARG A 331 5.45 -6.09 31.73
CA ARG A 331 4.70 -5.25 32.69
C ARG A 331 4.00 -6.09 33.75
N GLU A 332 3.36 -7.19 33.37
CA GLU A 332 2.71 -8.11 34.32
C GLU A 332 3.74 -8.69 35.31
N LEU A 333 4.87 -9.17 34.80
CA LEU A 333 5.98 -9.66 35.65
C LEU A 333 6.55 -8.58 36.58
N ALA A 334 6.50 -7.31 36.17
CA ALA A 334 7.03 -6.20 36.94
C ALA A 334 6.09 -5.68 38.04
N PHE A 335 4.81 -6.08 38.08
CA PHE A 335 3.80 -5.50 38.98
C PHE A 335 3.28 -6.43 40.07
N HIS A 336 3.51 -7.73 39.96
CA HIS A 336 3.09 -8.71 40.94
C HIS A 336 4.27 -9.22 41.78
N ASP A 337 4.01 -9.62 43.02
CA ASP A 337 4.95 -10.33 43.87
C ASP A 337 4.98 -11.81 43.45
N PRO A 338 6.15 -12.39 43.14
CA PRO A 338 6.24 -13.75 42.59
C PRO A 338 5.75 -14.83 43.56
N LEU A 339 5.83 -14.61 44.88
CA LEU A 339 5.40 -15.59 45.87
C LEU A 339 3.88 -15.56 46.10
N THR A 340 3.32 -14.37 46.28
CA THR A 340 1.94 -14.18 46.75
C THR A 340 0.95 -13.83 45.63
N GLN A 341 1.45 -13.44 44.44
CA GLN A 341 0.70 -13.03 43.25
C GLN A 341 -0.17 -11.77 43.43
N VAL A 342 -0.22 -11.17 44.62
CA VAL A 342 -0.74 -9.81 44.81
C VAL A 342 0.23 -8.80 44.22
N SER A 343 -0.14 -7.52 44.13
CA SER A 343 0.76 -6.51 43.60
C SER A 343 2.03 -6.38 44.44
N ASN A 344 3.13 -5.97 43.83
CA ASN A 344 4.36 -5.68 44.55
C ASN A 344 4.38 -4.21 45.03
N ARG A 345 5.30 -3.91 45.94
CA ARG A 345 5.54 -2.54 46.46
C ARG A 345 5.67 -1.48 45.37
N ARG A 346 6.39 -1.78 44.27
CA ARG A 346 6.59 -0.83 43.17
C ARG A 346 5.27 -0.46 42.49
N TYR A 347 4.39 -1.44 42.29
CA TYR A 347 3.07 -1.17 41.72
C TYR A 347 2.17 -0.41 42.69
N PHE A 348 2.21 -0.73 43.98
CA PHE A 348 1.52 0.02 45.03
C PHE A 348 1.93 1.50 45.04
N GLU A 349 3.23 1.81 45.09
CA GLU A 349 3.73 3.19 45.13
C GLU A 349 3.28 3.97 43.89
N ARG A 350 3.25 3.31 42.73
CA ARG A 350 2.74 3.91 41.49
C ARG A 350 1.24 4.22 41.58
N GLN A 351 0.43 3.26 42.02
CA GLN A 351 -1.02 3.46 42.12
C GLN A 351 -1.39 4.48 43.18
N LEU A 352 -0.68 4.50 44.31
CA LEU A 352 -0.85 5.52 45.35
C LEU A 352 -0.64 6.93 44.77
N ASN A 353 0.42 7.13 43.97
CA ASN A 353 0.65 8.41 43.30
C ASN A 353 -0.45 8.78 42.29
N ILE A 354 -1.01 7.80 41.57
CA ILE A 354 -2.11 8.03 40.62
C ILE A 354 -3.38 8.44 41.37
N GLU A 355 -3.79 7.68 42.38
CA GLU A 355 -5.00 7.95 43.16
C GLU A 355 -4.87 9.24 43.98
N TRP A 356 -3.70 9.52 44.56
CA TRP A 356 -3.43 10.79 45.25
C TRP A 356 -3.68 11.99 44.34
N ARG A 357 -3.15 11.98 43.11
CA ARG A 357 -3.37 13.06 42.14
C ARG A 357 -4.83 13.15 41.69
N ARG A 358 -5.53 12.01 41.56
CA ARG A 358 -6.94 11.95 41.18
C ARG A 358 -7.82 12.57 42.26
N LEU A 359 -7.68 12.11 43.50
CA LEU A 359 -8.47 12.54 44.65
C LEU A 359 -8.08 13.94 45.16
N ARG A 360 -6.92 14.46 44.74
CA ARG A 360 -6.62 15.89 44.90
C ARG A 360 -7.46 16.78 43.99
N ARG A 361 -7.79 16.30 42.78
CA ARG A 361 -8.65 17.06 41.84
C ARG A 361 -10.12 16.98 42.23
N ILE A 362 -10.53 15.84 42.77
CA ILE A 362 -11.87 15.59 43.30
C ILE A 362 -11.69 15.29 44.80
N PRO A 363 -11.72 16.31 45.68
CA PRO A 363 -11.46 16.14 47.10
C PRO A 363 -12.31 15.01 47.68
N SER A 364 -11.65 13.91 48.03
CA SER A 364 -12.30 12.68 48.46
C SER A 364 -11.31 11.86 49.30
N PRO A 365 -11.80 11.07 50.27
CA PRO A 365 -10.92 10.36 51.19
C PRO A 365 -10.14 9.26 50.48
N LEU A 366 -8.85 9.17 50.79
CA LEU A 366 -7.95 8.09 50.42
C LEU A 366 -7.46 7.43 51.70
N SER A 367 -7.72 6.13 51.85
CA SER A 367 -7.25 5.37 53.00
C SER A 367 -6.17 4.38 52.60
N VAL A 368 -5.22 4.18 53.52
CA VAL A 368 -4.19 3.15 53.44
C VAL A 368 -4.31 2.26 54.67
N ILE A 369 -4.26 0.95 54.43
CA ILE A 369 -4.16 -0.06 55.49
C ILE A 369 -2.79 -0.71 55.37
N PHE A 370 -2.03 -0.72 56.45
CA PHE A 370 -0.73 -1.37 56.54
C PHE A 370 -0.84 -2.51 57.56
N CYS A 371 -0.52 -3.74 57.18
CA CYS A 371 -0.57 -4.87 58.10
C CYS A 371 0.66 -5.76 58.04
N ASP A 372 0.93 -6.43 59.15
CA ASP A 372 2.10 -7.29 59.37
C ASP A 372 1.67 -8.57 60.10
N ILE A 373 2.27 -9.70 59.73
CA ILE A 373 1.98 -10.99 60.35
C ILE A 373 2.69 -11.10 61.70
N ASP A 374 1.91 -11.28 62.77
CA ASP A 374 2.44 -11.33 64.11
C ASP A 374 3.39 -12.51 64.31
N CYS A 375 4.57 -12.24 64.88
CA CYS A 375 5.56 -13.26 65.23
C CYS A 375 6.02 -14.10 64.03
N PHE A 376 6.05 -13.55 62.81
CA PHE A 376 6.38 -14.32 61.61
C PHE A 376 7.83 -14.85 61.58
N LYS A 377 8.78 -14.12 62.16
CA LYS A 377 10.14 -14.63 62.36
C LYS A 377 10.16 -15.93 63.18
N ILE A 378 9.44 -15.97 64.31
CA ILE A 378 9.31 -17.17 65.16
C ILE A 378 8.64 -18.31 64.39
N TYR A 379 7.64 -17.98 63.56
CA TYR A 379 7.00 -18.95 62.68
C TYR A 379 8.00 -19.60 61.73
N ASN A 380 8.82 -18.81 61.04
CA ASN A 380 9.85 -19.30 60.13
C ASN A 380 10.92 -20.12 60.85
N ASP A 381 11.38 -19.66 62.01
CA ASP A 381 12.40 -20.35 62.80
C ASP A 381 11.88 -21.71 63.30
N THR A 382 10.56 -21.83 63.55
CA THR A 382 9.92 -23.07 64.02
C THR A 382 9.61 -24.04 62.89
N TYR A 383 8.97 -23.56 61.82
CA TYR A 383 8.37 -24.40 60.78
C TYR A 383 9.16 -24.42 59.47
N GLY A 384 10.23 -23.62 59.37
CA GLY A 384 11.05 -23.46 58.19
C GLY A 384 10.46 -22.51 57.14
N HIS A 385 11.34 -21.92 56.35
CA HIS A 385 10.96 -20.92 55.32
C HIS A 385 9.95 -21.44 54.30
N GLN A 386 9.99 -22.72 53.92
CA GLN A 386 9.02 -23.29 52.98
C GLN A 386 7.58 -23.24 53.53
N GLN A 387 7.42 -23.45 54.84
CA GLN A 387 6.12 -23.36 55.48
C GLN A 387 5.71 -21.89 55.68
N GLY A 388 6.67 -21.01 55.94
CA GLY A 388 6.49 -19.55 55.88
C GLY A 388 5.94 -19.08 54.54
N ASP A 389 6.53 -19.52 53.43
CA ASP A 389 6.08 -19.19 52.07
C ASP A 389 4.65 -19.65 51.79
N ARG A 390 4.26 -20.81 52.33
CA ARG A 390 2.87 -21.30 52.26
C ARG A 390 1.93 -20.45 53.12
N CYS A 391 2.38 -20.04 54.31
CA CYS A 391 1.63 -19.13 55.17
C CYS A 391 1.37 -17.80 54.47
N LEU A 392 2.41 -17.16 53.91
CA LEU A 392 2.30 -15.90 53.17
C LEU A 392 1.32 -15.99 52.00
N ARG A 393 1.37 -17.08 51.22
CA ARG A 393 0.42 -17.33 50.13
C ARG A 393 -1.03 -17.41 50.63
N ARG A 394 -1.28 -18.13 51.73
CA ARG A 394 -2.62 -18.28 52.31
C ARG A 394 -3.15 -16.96 52.88
N VAL A 395 -2.29 -16.20 53.56
CA VAL A 395 -2.62 -14.87 54.08
C VAL A 395 -2.97 -13.92 52.94
N ALA A 396 -2.11 -13.82 51.92
CA ALA A 396 -2.36 -12.98 50.75
C ALA A 396 -3.69 -13.31 50.05
N GLN A 397 -4.01 -14.60 49.88
CA GLN A 397 -5.28 -15.04 49.32
C GLN A 397 -6.49 -14.68 50.20
N ALA A 398 -6.36 -14.73 51.52
CA ALA A 398 -7.43 -14.32 52.43
C ALA A 398 -7.67 -12.81 52.34
N LEU A 399 -6.61 -12.01 52.38
CA LEU A 399 -6.68 -10.56 52.23
C LEU A 399 -7.29 -10.16 50.88
N ALA A 400 -6.89 -10.82 49.79
CA ALA A 400 -7.42 -10.56 48.46
C ALA A 400 -8.93 -10.85 48.34
N LYS A 401 -9.49 -11.79 49.13
CA LYS A 401 -10.93 -12.09 49.15
C LYS A 401 -11.75 -11.04 49.90
N VAL A 402 -11.13 -10.33 50.85
CA VAL A 402 -11.78 -9.23 51.59
C VAL A 402 -11.93 -8.01 50.69
N ILE A 403 -10.93 -7.77 49.83
CA ILE A 403 -10.85 -6.61 48.95
C ILE A 403 -11.65 -6.88 47.67
N LYS A 404 -12.83 -6.26 47.57
CA LYS A 404 -13.82 -6.59 46.52
C LYS A 404 -14.00 -5.52 45.46
N ARG A 405 -13.56 -4.28 45.70
CA ARG A 405 -13.80 -3.19 44.75
C ARG A 405 -12.68 -3.14 43.70
N PRO A 406 -12.99 -2.90 42.41
CA PRO A 406 -11.98 -2.81 41.36
C PRO A 406 -10.92 -1.71 41.57
N ALA A 407 -11.24 -0.68 42.34
CA ALA A 407 -10.34 0.43 42.65
C ALA A 407 -9.45 0.16 43.88
N ASP A 408 -9.78 -0.83 44.69
CA ASP A 408 -8.97 -1.19 45.85
C ASP A 408 -7.77 -2.02 45.39
N LEU A 409 -6.63 -1.84 46.04
CA LEU A 409 -5.39 -2.50 45.65
C LEU A 409 -4.70 -3.14 46.85
N LEU A 410 -4.50 -4.47 46.80
CA LEU A 410 -3.64 -5.20 47.72
C LEU A 410 -2.24 -5.36 47.15
N ALA A 411 -1.22 -5.07 47.95
CA ALA A 411 0.16 -5.35 47.62
C ALA A 411 0.94 -5.95 48.78
N ARG A 412 1.99 -6.71 48.46
CA ARG A 412 3.03 -7.10 49.42
C ARG A 412 4.09 -6.01 49.45
N TYR A 413 4.28 -5.40 50.62
CA TYR A 413 5.19 -4.27 50.79
C TYR A 413 6.66 -4.75 50.96
N GLY A 414 6.86 -5.83 51.71
CA GLY A 414 8.15 -6.48 51.91
C GLY A 414 8.05 -7.57 52.98
N GLY A 415 8.81 -8.67 52.89
CA GLY A 415 8.78 -9.72 53.92
C GLY A 415 7.36 -10.24 54.20
N GLU A 416 6.90 -10.08 55.42
CA GLU A 416 5.57 -10.42 55.94
C GLU A 416 4.55 -9.28 55.93
N GLU A 417 4.91 -8.14 55.33
CA GLU A 417 4.12 -6.92 55.32
C GLU A 417 3.24 -6.83 54.06
N PHE A 418 1.98 -6.47 54.27
CA PHE A 418 1.01 -6.19 53.23
C PHE A 418 0.43 -4.80 53.40
N ILE A 419 0.06 -4.19 52.28
CA ILE A 419 -0.48 -2.83 52.24
C ILE A 419 -1.66 -2.76 51.27
N VAL A 420 -2.65 -1.94 51.62
CA VAL A 420 -3.87 -1.77 50.84
C VAL A 420 -4.14 -0.30 50.57
N ILE A 421 -4.53 0.03 49.34
CA ILE A 421 -5.07 1.35 48.97
C ILE A 421 -6.59 1.22 48.83
N LEU A 422 -7.33 2.12 49.48
CA LEU A 422 -8.79 2.21 49.41
C LEU A 422 -9.20 3.63 48.94
N PRO A 423 -9.34 3.87 47.62
CA PRO A 423 -9.82 5.14 47.10
C PRO A 423 -11.28 5.41 47.51
N TYR A 424 -11.64 6.67 47.68
CA TYR A 424 -12.99 7.12 48.07
C TYR A 424 -13.53 6.47 49.35
N THR A 425 -12.64 6.06 50.25
CA THR A 425 -13.01 5.33 51.46
C THR A 425 -12.63 6.14 52.70
N PRO A 426 -13.60 6.63 53.49
CA PRO A 426 -13.33 7.34 54.73
C PRO A 426 -12.83 6.39 55.83
N ALA A 427 -12.33 6.96 56.93
CA ALA A 427 -11.69 6.20 58.02
C ALA A 427 -12.57 5.08 58.58
N GLU A 428 -13.88 5.31 58.76
CA GLU A 428 -14.82 4.28 59.25
C GLU A 428 -14.92 3.07 58.31
N GLY A 429 -14.96 3.34 57.00
CA GLY A 429 -14.98 2.29 55.98
C GLY A 429 -13.66 1.53 55.92
N ALA A 430 -12.54 2.24 56.04
CA ALA A 430 -11.21 1.63 56.07
C ALA A 430 -11.01 0.76 57.33
N LEU A 431 -11.49 1.22 58.49
CA LEU A 431 -11.47 0.46 59.73
C LEU A 431 -12.29 -0.83 59.61
N THR A 432 -13.46 -0.77 58.96
CA THR A 432 -14.28 -1.96 58.70
C THR A 432 -13.54 -2.98 57.84
N VAL A 433 -12.87 -2.53 56.77
CA VAL A 433 -12.08 -3.41 55.90
C VAL A 433 -10.88 -3.99 56.66
N ALA A 434 -10.19 -3.18 57.48
CA ALA A 434 -9.07 -3.62 58.29
C ALA A 434 -9.46 -4.71 59.29
N GLU A 435 -10.62 -4.57 59.94
CA GLU A 435 -11.12 -5.58 60.87
C GLU A 435 -11.52 -6.87 60.14
N LEU A 436 -12.16 -6.76 58.97
CA LEU A 436 -12.44 -7.92 58.12
C LEU A 436 -11.17 -8.65 57.68
N MET A 437 -10.10 -7.92 57.35
CA MET A 437 -8.79 -8.50 57.03
C MET A 437 -8.22 -9.28 58.22
N ARG A 438 -8.27 -8.69 59.42
CA ARG A 438 -7.79 -9.32 60.66
C ARG A 438 -8.53 -10.62 60.96
N VAL A 439 -9.86 -10.58 60.94
CA VAL A 439 -10.71 -11.76 61.15
C VAL A 439 -10.46 -12.81 60.08
N ALA A 440 -10.39 -12.43 58.80
CA ALA A 440 -10.17 -13.39 57.71
C ALA A 440 -8.85 -14.16 57.83
N VAL A 441 -7.77 -13.51 58.30
CA VAL A 441 -6.49 -14.21 58.53
C VAL A 441 -6.60 -15.16 59.72
N ARG A 442 -7.19 -14.71 60.82
CA ARG A 442 -7.42 -15.54 62.02
C ARG A 442 -8.27 -16.79 61.70
N GLU A 443 -9.28 -16.65 60.83
CA GLU A 443 -10.14 -17.75 60.38
C GLU A 443 -9.42 -18.80 59.52
N LEU A 444 -8.23 -18.51 58.98
CA LEU A 444 -7.41 -19.52 58.30
C LEU A 444 -6.94 -20.62 59.26
N ARG A 445 -6.95 -20.36 60.58
CA ARG A 445 -6.52 -21.27 61.65
C ARG A 445 -5.18 -21.94 61.34
N ILE A 446 -4.22 -21.18 60.84
CA ILE A 446 -2.86 -21.67 60.56
C ILE A 446 -2.17 -21.85 61.92
N PRO A 447 -1.74 -23.06 62.30
CA PRO A 447 -1.12 -23.29 63.61
C PRO A 447 0.16 -22.47 63.80
N HIS A 448 0.29 -21.77 64.93
CA HIS A 448 1.47 -21.01 65.34
C HIS A 448 1.77 -21.28 66.83
N LEU A 449 2.20 -22.50 67.14
CA LEU A 449 2.28 -23.05 68.51
C LEU A 449 3.22 -22.28 69.44
N TYR A 450 4.21 -21.59 68.89
CA TYR A 450 5.24 -20.86 69.64
C TYR A 450 5.06 -19.34 69.58
N SER A 451 3.91 -18.88 69.08
CA SER A 451 3.56 -17.46 69.16
C SER A 451 3.21 -17.09 70.60
N VAL A 452 3.64 -15.90 71.01
CA VAL A 452 3.23 -15.28 72.27
C VAL A 452 1.86 -14.61 72.20
N VAL A 453 1.22 -14.59 71.02
CA VAL A 453 -0.06 -13.91 70.76
C VAL A 453 -1.23 -14.88 70.82
N ASP A 454 -1.18 -15.93 70.00
CA ASP A 454 -2.24 -16.94 69.89
C ASP A 454 -1.66 -18.23 69.31
N SER A 455 -2.36 -19.35 69.52
CA SER A 455 -2.09 -20.64 68.90
C SER A 455 -2.20 -20.66 67.37
N VAL A 456 -2.66 -19.58 66.76
CA VAL A 456 -2.82 -19.41 65.31
C VAL A 456 -2.14 -18.14 64.81
N VAL A 457 -1.87 -18.09 63.50
CA VAL A 457 -1.36 -16.88 62.82
C VAL A 457 -2.40 -15.76 62.87
N THR A 458 -1.97 -14.59 63.35
CA THR A 458 -2.74 -13.34 63.42
C THR A 458 -2.00 -12.22 62.68
N ILE A 459 -2.68 -11.08 62.47
CA ILE A 459 -2.06 -9.87 61.91
C ILE A 459 -2.34 -8.66 62.79
N SER A 460 -1.36 -7.77 62.88
CA SER A 460 -1.54 -6.41 63.39
C SER A 460 -1.80 -5.47 62.22
N VAL A 461 -2.71 -4.49 62.39
CA VAL A 461 -3.17 -3.62 61.31
C VAL A 461 -3.17 -2.16 61.73
N GLY A 462 -2.54 -1.30 60.93
CA GLY A 462 -2.58 0.14 61.03
C GLY A 462 -3.41 0.75 59.89
N VAL A 463 -4.24 1.74 60.20
CA VAL A 463 -5.10 2.44 59.23
C VAL A 463 -4.81 3.93 59.29
N ALA A 464 -4.65 4.56 58.13
CA ALA A 464 -4.63 6.01 58.02
C ALA A 464 -5.50 6.48 56.87
N THR A 465 -6.11 7.66 57.02
CA THR A 465 -6.95 8.28 56.01
C THR A 465 -6.55 9.73 55.83
N ALA A 466 -6.43 10.17 54.58
CA ALA A 466 -6.23 11.57 54.26
C ALA A 466 -7.18 12.01 53.14
N ILE A 467 -7.46 13.32 53.08
CA ILE A 467 -8.03 13.95 51.88
C ILE A 467 -6.85 14.60 51.15
N PRO A 468 -6.42 14.08 49.99
CA PRO A 468 -5.24 14.59 49.29
C PRO A 468 -5.33 16.08 48.99
N ASN A 469 -4.29 16.83 49.35
CA ASN A 469 -4.19 18.26 49.10
C ASN A 469 -2.88 18.62 48.36
N SER A 470 -2.61 19.90 48.16
CA SER A 470 -1.43 20.39 47.42
C SER A 470 -0.14 20.43 48.24
N VAL A 471 -0.22 20.32 49.56
CA VAL A 471 0.90 20.47 50.49
C VAL A 471 1.44 19.10 50.91
N ASP A 472 0.54 18.15 51.16
CA ASP A 472 0.88 16.83 51.66
C ASP A 472 1.37 15.89 50.56
N SER A 473 2.27 14.99 50.96
CA SER A 473 2.81 13.92 50.11
C SER A 473 2.06 12.62 50.34
N PRO A 474 1.82 11.79 49.31
CA PRO A 474 1.29 10.43 49.48
C PRO A 474 2.13 9.57 50.42
N TYR A 475 3.43 9.88 50.57
CA TYR A 475 4.31 9.18 51.51
C TYR A 475 3.88 9.37 52.98
N MET A 476 3.41 10.56 53.34
CA MET A 476 2.95 10.86 54.71
C MET A 476 1.77 9.97 55.12
N LEU A 477 0.90 9.63 54.17
CA LEU A 477 -0.24 8.74 54.42
C LEU A 477 0.23 7.30 54.71
N VAL A 478 1.27 6.82 54.02
CA VAL A 478 1.88 5.51 54.29
C VAL A 478 2.58 5.50 55.64
N GLU A 479 3.34 6.55 55.94
CA GLU A 479 4.03 6.72 57.23
C GLU A 479 3.03 6.77 58.40
N SER A 480 1.90 7.47 58.23
CA SER A 480 0.82 7.49 59.21
C SER A 480 0.24 6.09 59.47
N ALA A 481 0.02 5.31 58.41
CA ALA A 481 -0.47 3.94 58.54
C ALA A 481 0.56 3.02 59.21
N ASP A 482 1.86 3.20 58.94
CA ASP A 482 2.94 2.47 59.61
C ASP A 482 3.05 2.84 61.10
N GLN A 483 2.89 4.13 61.45
CA GLN A 483 2.83 4.56 62.85
C GLN A 483 1.62 3.98 63.59
N ALA A 484 0.46 3.87 62.92
CA ALA A 484 -0.68 3.14 63.48
C ALA A 484 -0.36 1.64 63.66
N LEU A 485 0.28 1.01 62.68
CA LEU A 485 0.69 -0.40 62.76
C LEU A 485 1.65 -0.64 63.92
N TYR A 486 2.60 0.28 64.15
CA TYR A 486 3.50 0.22 65.30
C TYR A 486 2.74 0.21 66.64
N LYS A 487 1.68 1.04 66.77
CA LYS A 487 0.80 1.02 67.95
C LYS A 487 0.05 -0.31 68.07
N ALA A 488 -0.47 -0.86 66.96
CA ALA A 488 -1.15 -2.14 66.95
C ALA A 488 -0.21 -3.29 67.40
N LYS A 489 1.06 -3.28 66.96
CA LYS A 489 2.07 -4.28 67.34
C LYS A 489 2.39 -4.34 68.85
N GLN A 490 1.99 -3.34 69.64
CA GLN A 490 2.13 -3.37 71.11
C GLN A 490 1.18 -4.36 71.78
N ASN A 491 -0.06 -4.46 71.28
CA ASN A 491 -1.07 -5.39 71.78
C ASN A 491 -1.20 -6.64 70.91
N ARG A 492 -0.85 -6.52 69.62
CA ARG A 492 -0.97 -7.53 68.56
C ARG A 492 -2.42 -8.01 68.33
N ASP A 493 -2.66 -8.68 67.21
CA ASP A 493 -4.00 -9.09 66.77
C ASP A 493 -5.08 -8.00 66.94
N CYS A 494 -4.74 -6.76 66.58
CA CYS A 494 -5.65 -5.62 66.71
C CYS A 494 -5.47 -4.61 65.57
N VAL A 495 -6.44 -3.71 65.46
CA VAL A 495 -6.42 -2.60 64.50
C VAL A 495 -6.20 -1.29 65.25
N ALA A 496 -5.30 -0.45 64.76
CA ALA A 496 -5.09 0.90 65.24
C ALA A 496 -5.29 1.91 64.10
N VAL A 497 -5.71 3.12 64.43
CA VAL A 497 -5.95 4.22 63.49
C VAL A 497 -5.03 5.39 63.82
N PHE A 498 -4.53 6.09 62.79
CA PHE A 498 -3.75 7.32 62.93
C PHE A 498 -4.63 8.57 62.85
#